data_AF-A0A453NKV5-F1
#
_entry.id   AF-A0A453NKV5-F1
#
_cell.length_a   1.000
_cell.length_b   1.000
_cell.length_c   1.000
_cell.angle_alpha   90.00
_cell.angle_beta   90.00
_cell.angle_gamma   90.00
#
_symmetry.space_group_name_H-M   'P 1'
#
loop_
_entity.id
_entity.type
_entity.pdbx_description
1 polymer ?
#
loop_
_entity_poly.entity_id
_entity_poly.type
_entity_poly.pdbx_seq_one_letter_code
_entity_poly.pdbx_strand_id
1 'polypeptide(L)'
;MEYTIVVAEMADSPATLQYLAPYTGAALAEYFMYRERHTLIIYDDLSKQAQAYRQMSLLLRRSPGREAYPGDVFYLHSRLLERAAKLNSLLGEGSMTALPIVETQSGDVSAYIPTNVISITDGQIFLSADLFNAGIRPAINVGISVSRVGSAAQIKAMKQVAGKSKLELAQFAE
;
A
#
# COMPACT_ATOMS: atom_id res chain seq x y z
N MET A 1 -13.89 0.30 -18.46
CA MET A 1 -13.90 0.96 -17.14
C MET A 1 -15.20 0.71 -16.37
N GLU A 2 -15.98 -0.32 -16.71
CA GLU A 2 -17.33 -0.52 -16.16
C GLU A 2 -17.37 -0.84 -14.66
N TYR A 3 -16.27 -1.36 -14.11
CA TYR A 3 -16.12 -1.77 -12.72
C TYR A 3 -15.00 -0.99 -11.99
N THR A 4 -14.62 0.17 -12.51
CA THR A 4 -13.50 0.96 -11.99
C THR A 4 -13.94 2.38 -11.70
N ILE A 5 -13.71 2.83 -10.47
CA ILE A 5 -13.85 4.23 -10.08
C ILE A 5 -12.45 4.83 -9.99
N VAL A 6 -12.25 5.96 -10.65
CA VAL A 6 -11.00 6.71 -10.59
C VAL A 6 -11.23 7.97 -9.75
N VAL A 7 -10.57 8.02 -8.59
CA VAL A 7 -10.46 9.24 -7.78
C VAL A 7 -9.11 9.87 -8.14
N ALA A 8 -9.13 11.06 -8.72
CA ALA A 8 -7.93 11.71 -9.24
C ALA A 8 -7.75 13.09 -8.62
N GLU A 9 -6.63 13.26 -7.92
CA GLU A 9 -6.11 14.56 -7.50
C GLU A 9 -4.68 14.66 -8.04
N MET A 10 -4.46 15.62 -8.93
CA MET A 10 -3.23 15.75 -9.70
C MET A 10 -2.23 16.66 -8.96
N ALA A 11 -1.02 16.81 -9.50
CA ALA A 11 0.05 17.59 -8.86
C ALA A 11 -0.28 19.09 -8.71
N ASP A 12 -1.16 19.63 -9.57
CA ASP A 12 -1.65 21.02 -9.53
C ASP A 12 -2.79 21.22 -8.52
N SER A 13 -3.35 20.13 -7.99
CA SER A 13 -4.45 20.17 -7.03
C SER A 13 -3.96 20.62 -5.64
N PRO A 14 -4.76 21.35 -4.86
CA PRO A 14 -4.38 21.77 -3.51
C PRO A 14 -4.01 20.58 -2.61
N ALA A 15 -3.04 20.80 -1.70
CA ALA A 15 -2.60 19.78 -0.74
C ALA A 15 -3.76 19.20 0.10
N THR A 16 -4.80 19.98 0.35
CA THR A 16 -6.02 19.53 1.06
C THR A 16 -6.77 18.45 0.31
N LEU A 17 -6.86 18.54 -1.02
CA LEU A 17 -7.53 17.53 -1.84
C LEU A 17 -6.68 16.28 -2.00
N GLN A 18 -5.38 16.44 -2.27
CA GLN A 18 -4.44 15.31 -2.32
C GLN A 18 -4.42 14.51 -1.00
N TYR A 19 -4.48 15.20 0.14
CA TYR A 19 -4.62 14.57 1.46
C TYR A 19 -5.93 13.76 1.58
N LEU A 20 -7.04 14.26 1.03
CA LEU A 20 -8.37 13.67 1.20
C LEU A 20 -8.67 12.55 0.21
N ALA A 21 -8.07 12.56 -0.98
CA ALA A 21 -8.36 11.61 -2.06
C ALA A 21 -8.33 10.14 -1.64
N PRO A 22 -7.32 9.65 -0.88
CA PRO A 22 -7.32 8.26 -0.41
C PRO A 22 -8.50 7.93 0.51
N TYR A 23 -8.91 8.87 1.37
CA TYR A 23 -10.08 8.66 2.24
C TYR A 23 -11.38 8.60 1.46
N THR A 24 -11.52 9.41 0.40
CA THR A 24 -12.66 9.38 -0.52
C THR A 24 -12.71 8.06 -1.27
N GLY A 25 -11.59 7.59 -1.81
CA GLY A 25 -11.50 6.27 -2.47
C GLY A 25 -11.89 5.14 -1.52
N ALA A 26 -11.39 5.18 -0.28
CA ALA A 26 -11.72 4.18 0.74
C ALA A 26 -13.23 4.16 1.07
N ALA A 27 -13.86 5.33 1.21
CA ALA A 27 -15.30 5.41 1.48
C ALA A 27 -16.14 4.83 0.32
N LEU A 28 -15.73 5.06 -0.92
CA LEU A 28 -16.40 4.49 -2.10
C LEU A 28 -16.23 2.97 -2.17
N ALA A 29 -15.05 2.45 -1.83
CA ALA A 29 -14.81 1.00 -1.76
C ALA A 29 -15.61 0.34 -0.62
N GLU A 30 -15.66 0.96 0.55
CA GLU A 30 -16.43 0.48 1.70
C GLU A 30 -17.93 0.33 1.39
N TYR A 31 -18.50 1.23 0.60
CA TYR A 31 -19.90 1.12 0.18
C TYR A 31 -20.22 -0.24 -0.47
N PHE A 32 -19.33 -0.75 -1.32
CA PHE A 32 -19.51 -2.06 -1.94
C PHE A 32 -19.14 -3.20 -1.00
N MET A 33 -18.12 -3.01 -0.15
CA MET A 33 -17.72 -3.97 0.88
C MET A 33 -18.88 -4.29 1.84
N TYR A 34 -19.59 -3.28 2.35
CA TYR A 34 -20.77 -3.48 3.20
C TYR A 34 -22.03 -3.94 2.45
N ARG A 35 -21.95 -4.05 1.13
CA ARG A 35 -23.01 -4.64 0.28
C ARG A 35 -22.60 -6.01 -0.26
N GLU A 36 -21.84 -6.75 0.54
CA GLU A 36 -21.49 -8.15 0.27
C GLU A 36 -20.63 -8.32 -1.00
N ARG A 37 -19.94 -7.26 -1.43
CA ARG A 37 -19.06 -7.32 -2.60
C ARG A 37 -17.59 -7.27 -2.19
N HIS A 38 -16.75 -7.76 -3.09
CA HIS A 38 -15.31 -7.68 -2.99
C HIS A 38 -14.80 -6.47 -3.78
N THR A 39 -13.97 -5.65 -3.15
CA THR A 39 -13.37 -4.45 -3.74
C THR A 39 -11.86 -4.50 -3.68
N LEU A 40 -11.25 -3.82 -4.64
CA LEU A 40 -9.82 -3.57 -4.71
C LEU A 40 -9.62 -2.06 -4.77
N ILE A 41 -8.79 -1.53 -3.88
CA ILE A 41 -8.37 -0.14 -3.89
C ILE A 41 -6.86 -0.05 -4.11
N ILE A 42 -6.44 0.89 -4.95
CA ILE A 42 -5.04 1.19 -5.22
C ILE A 42 -4.81 2.65 -4.84
N TYR A 43 -3.78 2.89 -4.02
CA TYR A 43 -3.37 4.25 -3.65
C TYR A 43 -2.06 4.58 -4.34
N ASP A 44 -2.10 5.46 -5.36
CA ASP A 44 -0.95 5.84 -6.19
C ASP A 44 -0.69 7.36 -6.07
N ASP A 45 0.11 7.83 -5.12
CA ASP A 45 0.82 7.06 -4.09
C ASP A 45 0.70 7.70 -2.69
N LEU A 46 0.93 6.90 -1.64
CA LEU A 46 0.85 7.36 -0.26
C LEU A 46 2.04 8.24 0.15
N SER A 47 3.16 8.19 -0.58
CA SER A 47 4.29 9.09 -0.33
C SER A 47 3.88 10.54 -0.61
N LYS A 48 3.17 10.79 -1.71
CA LYS A 48 2.64 12.10 -2.10
C LYS A 48 1.52 12.56 -1.16
N GLN A 49 0.65 11.66 -0.70
CA GLN A 49 -0.34 11.98 0.34
C GLN A 49 0.34 12.47 1.63
N ALA A 50 1.41 11.79 2.08
CA ALA A 50 2.16 12.20 3.27
C ALA A 50 2.83 13.58 3.08
N GLN A 51 3.36 13.86 1.89
CA GLN A 51 3.93 15.17 1.57
C GLN A 51 2.87 16.28 1.63
N ALA A 52 1.67 16.04 1.10
CA ALA A 52 0.54 16.97 1.18
C ALA A 52 0.12 17.22 2.65
N TYR A 53 0.05 16.16 3.47
CA TYR A 53 -0.25 16.30 4.89
C TYR A 53 0.82 17.07 5.66
N ARG A 54 2.10 16.87 5.32
CA ARG A 54 3.22 17.63 5.85
C ARG A 54 3.09 19.11 5.52
N GLN A 55 2.81 19.46 4.26
CA GLN A 55 2.62 20.85 3.83
C GLN A 55 1.50 21.53 4.64
N MET A 56 0.35 20.87 4.76
CA MET A 56 -0.77 21.39 5.57
C MET A 56 -0.36 21.61 7.03
N SER A 57 0.31 20.63 7.64
CA SER A 57 0.72 20.69 9.04
C SER A 57 1.72 21.81 9.33
N LEU A 58 2.69 22.02 8.43
CA LEU A 58 3.67 23.08 8.55
C LEU A 58 3.04 24.48 8.40
N LEU A 59 2.10 24.65 7.46
CA LEU A 59 1.35 25.91 7.30
C LEU A 59 0.52 26.24 8.53
N LEU A 60 -0.02 25.21 9.20
CA LEU A 60 -0.74 25.32 10.47
C LEU A 60 0.19 25.49 11.70
N ARG A 61 1.51 25.61 11.48
CA ARG A 61 2.52 25.74 12.54
C ARG A 61 2.51 24.60 13.56
N ARG A 62 2.16 23.39 13.13
CA ARG A 62 2.34 22.18 13.96
C ARG A 62 3.83 21.83 14.02
N SER A 63 4.30 21.43 15.20
CA SER A 63 5.71 21.05 15.40
C SER A 63 6.10 19.84 14.52
N PRO A 64 7.15 19.95 13.68
CA PRO A 64 7.63 18.84 12.87
C PRO A 64 8.51 17.87 13.68
N GLY A 65 8.54 16.61 13.24
CA GLY A 65 9.41 15.56 13.74
C GLY A 65 10.43 15.09 12.69
N ARG A 66 10.65 13.77 12.60
CA ARG A 66 11.59 13.15 11.64
C ARG A 66 11.20 13.51 10.19
N GLU A 67 12.19 13.88 9.37
CA GLU A 67 12.02 14.28 7.96
C GLU A 67 10.98 15.41 7.75
N ALA A 68 10.81 16.25 8.78
CA ALA A 68 9.84 17.34 8.85
C ALA A 68 8.36 16.92 8.80
N TYR A 69 8.03 15.64 8.97
CA TYR A 69 6.64 15.18 9.04
C TYR A 69 6.02 15.48 10.41
N PRO A 70 4.68 15.68 10.49
CA PRO A 70 3.99 15.81 11.77
C PRO A 70 4.02 14.48 12.54
N GLY A 71 3.91 14.55 13.88
CA GLY A 71 4.00 13.37 14.74
C GLY A 71 2.91 12.31 14.52
N ASP A 72 1.79 12.69 13.91
CA ASP A 72 0.65 11.83 13.60
C ASP A 72 0.63 11.33 12.14
N VAL A 73 1.74 11.45 11.39
CA VAL A 73 1.83 10.91 10.03
C VAL A 73 1.67 9.39 9.97
N PHE A 74 2.04 8.66 11.03
CA PHE A 74 1.73 7.23 11.14
C PHE A 74 0.22 6.99 11.20
N TYR A 75 -0.48 7.80 12.00
CA TYR A 75 -1.93 7.71 12.19
C TYR A 75 -2.71 8.02 10.90
N LEU A 76 -2.17 8.89 10.04
CA LEU A 76 -2.71 9.17 8.71
C LEU A 76 -2.92 7.88 7.90
N HIS A 77 -1.86 7.07 7.75
CA HIS A 77 -1.92 5.85 6.94
C HIS A 77 -2.51 4.67 7.69
N SER A 78 -2.31 4.54 9.01
CA SER A 78 -2.85 3.41 9.75
C SER A 78 -4.37 3.40 9.71
N ARG A 79 -5.04 4.52 10.06
CA ARG A 79 -6.51 4.60 10.01
C ARG A 79 -7.09 4.47 8.59
N LEU A 80 -6.28 4.74 7.56
CA LEU A 80 -6.69 4.57 6.17
C LEU A 80 -6.64 3.09 5.76
N LEU A 81 -5.53 2.42 6.04
CA LEU A 81 -5.29 1.05 5.60
C LEU A 81 -6.03 0.01 6.46
N GLU A 82 -6.23 0.28 7.76
CA GLU A 82 -7.03 -0.58 8.65
C GLU A 82 -8.52 -0.67 8.25
N ARG A 83 -8.99 0.21 7.36
CA ARG A 83 -10.34 0.11 6.78
C ARG A 83 -10.46 -1.02 5.75
N ALA A 84 -9.33 -1.44 5.15
CA ALA A 84 -9.29 -2.50 4.17
C ALA A 84 -9.25 -3.87 4.87
N ALA A 85 -10.41 -4.52 4.96
CA ALA A 85 -10.55 -5.79 5.66
C ALA A 85 -11.48 -6.78 4.94
N LYS A 86 -11.54 -8.01 5.45
CA LYS A 86 -12.55 -9.02 5.10
C LYS A 86 -13.61 -9.04 6.21
N LEU A 87 -14.86 -8.76 5.85
CA LEU A 87 -15.98 -8.82 6.79
C LEU A 87 -16.31 -10.27 7.18
N ASN A 88 -16.86 -10.42 8.39
CA ASN A 88 -17.38 -11.67 8.89
C ASN A 88 -18.74 -12.02 8.27
N SER A 89 -19.25 -13.21 8.56
CA SER A 89 -20.52 -13.70 8.00
C SER A 89 -21.75 -12.92 8.48
N LEU A 90 -21.68 -12.24 9.64
CA LEU A 90 -22.77 -11.39 10.13
C LEU A 90 -22.88 -10.07 9.36
N LEU A 91 -21.79 -9.63 8.73
CA LEU A 91 -21.71 -8.38 7.97
C LEU A 91 -21.67 -8.65 6.44
N GLY A 92 -22.08 -9.85 6.01
CA GLY A 92 -22.27 -10.16 4.59
C GLY A 92 -20.99 -10.51 3.83
N GLU A 93 -19.89 -10.80 4.52
CA GLU A 93 -18.67 -11.36 3.93
C GLU A 93 -17.97 -10.54 2.82
N GLY A 94 -18.35 -9.28 2.61
CA GLY A 94 -17.64 -8.42 1.66
C GLY A 94 -16.18 -8.17 2.06
N SER A 95 -15.37 -7.70 1.12
CA SER A 95 -13.96 -7.40 1.39
C SER A 95 -13.48 -6.16 0.67
N MET A 96 -12.44 -5.56 1.22
CA MET A 96 -11.68 -4.48 0.62
C MET A 96 -10.20 -4.83 0.69
N THR A 97 -9.59 -5.08 -0.45
CA THR A 97 -8.15 -5.30 -0.57
C THR A 97 -7.47 -3.99 -0.92
N ALA A 98 -6.45 -3.58 -0.17
CA ALA A 98 -5.68 -2.38 -0.44
C ALA A 98 -4.30 -2.69 -1.04
N LEU A 99 -3.94 -1.98 -2.10
CA LEU A 99 -2.61 -1.96 -2.69
C LEU A 99 -2.04 -0.53 -2.58
N PRO A 100 -1.44 -0.17 -1.43
CA PRO A 100 -0.76 1.11 -1.28
C PRO A 100 0.58 1.09 -2.04
N ILE A 101 0.81 2.11 -2.85
CA ILE A 101 2.10 2.38 -3.48
C ILE A 101 2.85 3.39 -2.62
N VAL A 102 4.14 3.12 -2.41
CA VAL A 102 5.06 3.99 -1.69
C VAL A 102 6.33 4.11 -2.52
N GLU A 103 6.64 5.33 -2.91
CA GLU A 103 7.89 5.64 -3.61
C GLU A 103 9.05 5.65 -2.62
N THR A 104 10.09 4.85 -2.89
CA THR A 104 11.36 4.87 -2.15
C THR A 104 12.40 5.70 -2.90
N GLN A 105 13.18 6.49 -2.17
CA GLN A 105 14.26 7.29 -2.76
C GLN A 105 15.52 6.45 -2.80
N SER A 106 16.09 6.25 -3.99
CA SER A 106 17.30 5.44 -4.20
C SER A 106 17.23 4.01 -3.61
N GLY A 107 16.03 3.43 -3.55
CA GLY A 107 15.83 2.10 -2.97
C GLY A 107 15.88 2.05 -1.44
N ASP A 108 15.94 3.19 -0.74
CA ASP A 108 15.98 3.23 0.72
C ASP A 108 14.62 2.85 1.33
N VAL A 109 14.55 1.63 1.86
CA VAL A 109 13.39 1.10 2.60
C VAL A 109 13.35 1.54 4.07
N SER A 110 14.43 2.14 4.58
CA SER A 110 14.57 2.57 5.97
C SER A 110 14.10 4.01 6.22
N ALA A 111 13.73 4.71 5.14
CA ALA A 111 13.09 6.02 5.20
C ALA A 111 11.80 5.98 6.02
N TYR A 112 11.40 7.14 6.56
CA TYR A 112 10.36 7.20 7.58
C TYR A 112 8.99 6.72 7.08
N ILE A 113 8.55 7.16 5.89
CA ILE A 113 7.25 6.76 5.32
C ILE A 113 7.21 5.28 4.89
N PRO A 114 8.20 4.76 4.13
CA PRO A 114 8.25 3.32 3.82
C PRO A 114 8.19 2.43 5.05
N THR A 115 8.99 2.72 6.08
CA THR A 115 9.02 1.92 7.33
C THR A 115 7.64 1.90 8.00
N ASN A 116 6.97 3.06 8.09
CA ASN A 116 5.63 3.16 8.65
C ASN A 116 4.62 2.31 7.87
N VAL A 117 4.58 2.42 6.54
CA VAL A 117 3.62 1.67 5.72
C VAL A 117 3.89 0.16 5.80
N ILE A 118 5.16 -0.26 5.76
CA ILE A 118 5.54 -1.69 5.92
C ILE A 118 5.07 -2.25 7.27
N SER A 119 5.10 -1.46 8.34
CA SER A 119 4.62 -1.91 9.64
C SER A 119 3.09 -2.09 9.67
N ILE A 120 2.35 -1.35 8.84
CA ILE A 120 0.88 -1.41 8.77
C ILE A 120 0.41 -2.53 7.83
N THR A 121 1.05 -2.70 6.68
CA THR A 121 0.59 -3.66 5.66
C THR A 121 0.92 -5.11 6.00
N ASP A 122 0.13 -6.03 5.45
CA ASP A 122 0.31 -7.49 5.60
C ASP A 122 1.44 -8.07 4.73
N GLY A 123 2.34 -7.23 4.24
CA GLY A 123 3.41 -7.60 3.33
C GLY A 123 3.78 -6.48 2.38
N GLN A 124 4.74 -6.79 1.51
CA GLN A 124 5.25 -5.85 0.53
C GLN A 124 5.73 -6.59 -0.72
N ILE A 125 5.61 -5.92 -1.86
CA ILE A 125 6.27 -6.27 -3.12
C ILE A 125 7.29 -5.18 -3.37
N PHE A 126 8.58 -5.52 -3.24
CA PHE A 126 9.66 -4.57 -3.45
C PHE A 126 10.17 -4.66 -4.88
N LEU A 127 10.14 -3.53 -5.60
CA LEU A 127 10.64 -3.42 -6.96
C LEU A 127 12.04 -2.81 -6.96
N SER A 128 13.03 -3.55 -7.48
CA SER A 128 14.43 -3.11 -7.53
C SER A 128 14.77 -2.47 -8.87
N ALA A 129 15.47 -1.33 -8.83
CA ALA A 129 16.01 -0.68 -10.03
C ALA A 129 17.08 -1.54 -10.72
N ASP A 130 17.94 -2.23 -9.95
CA ASP A 130 19.00 -3.08 -10.49
C ASP A 130 18.44 -4.26 -11.28
N LEU A 131 17.42 -4.93 -10.74
CA LEU A 131 16.71 -6.03 -11.44
C LEU A 131 16.02 -5.53 -12.71
N PHE A 132 15.42 -4.34 -12.66
CA PHE A 132 14.77 -3.73 -13.82
C PHE A 132 15.77 -3.41 -14.94
N ASN A 133 16.93 -2.84 -14.57
CA ASN A 133 18.01 -2.51 -15.49
C ASN A 133 18.69 -3.76 -16.06
N ALA A 134 18.70 -4.87 -15.32
CA ALA A 134 19.14 -6.19 -15.78
C ALA A 134 18.12 -6.89 -16.72
N GLY A 135 16.97 -6.26 -16.98
CA GLY A 135 15.95 -6.79 -17.90
C GLY A 135 14.88 -7.66 -17.26
N ILE A 136 14.93 -7.89 -15.94
CA ILE A 136 13.92 -8.69 -15.22
C ILE A 136 12.67 -7.83 -14.99
N ARG A 137 11.54 -8.26 -15.58
CA ARG A 137 10.26 -7.53 -15.52
C ARG A 137 9.11 -8.52 -15.27
N PRO A 138 8.32 -8.36 -14.17
CA PRO A 138 8.43 -7.33 -13.14
C PRO A 138 9.67 -7.51 -12.26
N ALA A 139 10.27 -6.40 -11.84
CA ALA A 139 11.56 -6.35 -11.13
C ALA A 139 11.44 -6.66 -9.63
N ILE A 140 10.76 -7.76 -9.28
CA ILE A 140 10.44 -8.11 -7.90
C ILE A 140 11.66 -8.70 -7.20
N ASN A 141 12.11 -8.06 -6.12
CA ASN A 141 13.13 -8.63 -5.26
C ASN A 141 12.50 -9.70 -4.35
N VAL A 142 12.82 -10.97 -4.60
CA VAL A 142 12.25 -12.13 -3.91
C VAL A 142 12.66 -12.20 -2.43
N GLY A 143 13.85 -11.70 -2.08
CA GLY A 143 14.36 -11.71 -0.70
C GLY A 143 13.63 -10.73 0.21
N ILE A 144 13.37 -9.51 -0.27
CA ILE A 144 12.72 -8.44 0.51
C ILE A 144 11.19 -8.54 0.44
N SER A 145 10.64 -9.04 -0.67
CA SER A 145 9.19 -9.16 -0.84
C SER A 145 8.61 -10.27 0.02
N VAL A 146 7.49 -10.02 0.67
CA VAL A 146 6.83 -10.98 1.56
C VAL A 146 5.32 -10.75 1.59
N SER A 147 4.57 -11.83 1.81
CA SER A 147 3.16 -11.78 2.20
C SER A 147 3.03 -12.52 3.53
N ARG A 148 2.52 -11.84 4.57
CA ARG A 148 2.33 -12.39 5.91
C ARG A 148 1.19 -13.42 5.94
N VAL A 149 0.15 -13.23 5.12
CA VAL A 149 -0.94 -14.22 4.93
C VAL A 149 -0.42 -15.46 4.19
N GLY A 150 0.50 -15.28 3.24
CA GLY A 150 1.25 -16.35 2.59
C GLY A 150 0.34 -17.39 1.91
N SER A 151 0.62 -18.67 2.18
CA SER A 151 -0.04 -19.79 1.49
C SER A 151 -1.53 -19.98 1.82
N ALA A 152 -2.06 -19.28 2.84
CA ALA A 152 -3.48 -19.35 3.19
C ALA A 152 -4.37 -18.70 2.12
N ALA A 153 -3.85 -17.72 1.38
CA ALA A 153 -4.55 -17.05 0.29
C ALA A 153 -4.35 -17.72 -1.09
N GLN A 154 -3.65 -18.86 -1.16
CA GLN A 154 -3.35 -19.55 -2.41
C GLN A 154 -4.30 -20.72 -2.68
N ILE A 155 -4.64 -20.93 -3.95
CA ILE A 155 -5.34 -22.15 -4.37
C ILE A 155 -4.43 -23.38 -4.19
N LYS A 156 -5.04 -24.55 -3.93
CA LYS A 156 -4.33 -25.81 -3.67
C LYS A 156 -3.28 -26.14 -4.76
N ALA A 157 -3.62 -25.93 -6.02
CA ALA A 157 -2.73 -26.18 -7.15
C ALA A 157 -1.45 -25.31 -7.09
N MET A 158 -1.59 -24.01 -6.82
CA MET A 158 -0.45 -23.09 -6.73
C MET A 158 0.45 -23.43 -5.54
N LYS A 159 -0.14 -23.83 -4.40
CA LYS A 159 0.61 -24.22 -3.21
C LYS A 159 1.50 -25.44 -3.44
N GLN A 160 1.06 -26.39 -4.27
CA GLN A 160 1.83 -27.58 -4.61
C GLN A 160 3.07 -27.24 -5.46
N VAL A 161 2.94 -26.33 -6.42
CA VAL A 161 4.03 -25.99 -7.35
C VAL A 161 4.97 -24.91 -6.80
N ALA A 162 4.46 -23.91 -6.11
CA ALA A 162 5.23 -22.74 -5.68
C ALA A 162 5.87 -22.88 -4.28
N GLY A 163 5.61 -23.99 -3.58
CA GLY A 163 6.01 -24.16 -2.18
C GLY A 163 7.52 -24.06 -1.93
N LYS A 164 8.35 -24.46 -2.90
CA LYS A 164 9.82 -24.38 -2.82
C LYS A 164 10.42 -23.21 -3.60
N SER A 165 9.68 -22.63 -4.55
CA SER A 165 10.22 -21.67 -5.52
C SER A 165 10.82 -20.43 -4.86
N LYS A 166 10.22 -19.90 -3.79
CA LYS A 166 10.78 -18.72 -3.09
C LYS A 166 12.13 -19.03 -2.44
N LEU A 167 12.26 -20.20 -1.81
CA LEU A 167 13.50 -20.61 -1.16
C LEU A 167 14.60 -20.86 -2.17
N GLU A 168 14.28 -21.56 -3.27
CA GLU A 168 15.21 -21.83 -4.37
C GLU A 168 15.70 -20.53 -5.04
N LEU A 169 14.80 -19.56 -5.27
CA LEU A 169 15.16 -18.24 -5.82
C LEU A 169 15.98 -17.40 -4.84
N ALA A 170 15.71 -17.50 -3.54
CA ALA A 170 16.51 -16.81 -2.52
C ALA A 170 17.94 -17.38 -2.44
N GLN A 171 18.07 -18.71 -2.50
CA GLN A 171 19.38 -19.39 -2.53
C GLN A 171 20.16 -19.12 -3.83
N PHE A 172 19.49 -18.92 -4.96
CA PHE A 172 20.15 -18.57 -6.22
C PHE A 172 20.69 -17.13 -6.24
N ALA A 173 20.05 -16.23 -5.48
CA ALA A 173 20.43 -14.82 -5.41
C ALA A 173 21.50 -14.52 -4.35
N GLU A 174 21.79 -15.47 -3.46
CA GLU A 174 22.89 -15.46 -2.49
C GLU A 174 24.18 -15.99 -3.13
#